data_AF-A0A3D0DUP4-F1
#
_entry.id   AF-A0A3D0DUP4-F1
#
_cell.length_a   1.000
_cell.length_b   1.000
_cell.length_c   1.000
_cell.angle_alpha   90.00
_cell.angle_beta   90.00
_cell.angle_gamma   90.00
#
_symmetry.space_group_name_H-M   'P 1'
#
loop_
_entity.id
_entity.type
_entity.pdbx_description
1 polymer ?
#
loop_
_entity_poly.entity_id
_entity_poly.type
_entity_poly.pdbx_seq_one_letter_code
_entity_poly.pdbx_strand_id
1 'polypeptide(L)'
;MSENKTLYEIIGGESRLRELVDRFYDLMELEPEFAGIHAMHPKPNDSSREKLFMFLSGWMGGPDLFIERYGHPRLRARHLPFAIGTSERDQWLRAMAWAMEDIGMDDELRLRLMQSFYQTADWMRNKAD
;
A
#
# COMPACT_ATOMS: atom_id res chain seq x y z
N MET A 1 -0.21 -25.66 20.87
CA MET A 1 -0.71 -24.28 20.81
C MET A 1 -0.38 -23.79 19.41
N SER A 2 -1.36 -23.57 18.53
CA SER A 2 -1.07 -22.93 17.24
C SER A 2 -0.78 -21.45 17.54
N GLU A 3 0.48 -21.03 17.40
CA GLU A 3 0.82 -19.62 17.48
C GLU A 3 0.09 -18.87 16.36
N ASN A 4 -0.76 -17.91 16.72
CA ASN A 4 -1.38 -17.00 15.76
C ASN A 4 -0.28 -16.09 15.23
N LYS A 5 0.24 -16.41 14.04
CA LYS A 5 1.17 -15.54 13.32
C LYS A 5 0.49 -14.24 12.93
N THR A 6 1.21 -13.14 13.06
CA THR A 6 0.82 -11.84 12.54
C THR A 6 0.78 -11.88 11.01
N LEU A 7 0.06 -10.94 10.38
CA LEU A 7 0.07 -10.82 8.93
C LEU A 7 1.48 -10.53 8.41
N TYR A 8 2.27 -9.76 9.17
CA TYR A 8 3.67 -9.47 8.88
C TYR A 8 4.50 -10.75 8.79
N GLU A 9 4.35 -11.67 9.76
CA GLU A 9 5.03 -12.98 9.71
C GLU A 9 4.50 -13.88 8.59
N ILE A 10 3.19 -13.83 8.33
CA ILE A 10 2.54 -14.62 7.26
C ILE A 10 3.06 -14.22 5.88
N ILE A 11 3.22 -12.91 5.61
CA ILE A 11 3.72 -12.44 4.32
C ILE A 11 5.21 -12.72 4.14
N GLY A 12 5.97 -13.02 5.21
CA GLY A 12 7.42 -13.24 5.13
C GLY A 12 8.28 -12.13 5.75
N GLY A 13 7.69 -11.24 6.56
CA GLY A 13 8.39 -10.22 7.32
C GLY A 13 8.95 -9.07 6.48
N GLU A 14 10.02 -8.45 6.98
CA GLU A 14 10.58 -7.20 6.44
C GLU A 14 10.93 -7.31 4.97
N SER A 15 11.74 -8.31 4.61
CA SER A 15 12.28 -8.46 3.26
C SER A 15 11.18 -8.61 2.23
N ARG A 16 10.13 -9.34 2.58
CA ARG A 16 9.01 -9.59 1.67
C ARG A 16 8.05 -8.42 1.59
N LEU A 17 7.89 -7.67 2.68
CA LEU A 17 7.15 -6.41 2.65
C LEU A 17 7.88 -5.33 1.84
N ARG A 18 9.21 -5.24 1.97
CA ARG A 18 10.07 -4.38 1.13
C ARG A 18 9.85 -4.68 -0.33
N GLU A 19 9.97 -5.95 -0.72
CA GLU A 19 9.76 -6.40 -2.10
C GLU A 19 8.35 -6.03 -2.64
N LEU A 20 7.30 -6.22 -1.83
CA LEU A 20 5.93 -5.82 -2.21
C LEU A 20 5.82 -4.32 -2.48
N VAL A 21 6.28 -3.50 -1.52
CA VAL A 21 6.22 -2.04 -1.62
C VAL A 21 7.08 -1.55 -2.76
N ASP A 22 8.20 -2.23 -2.99
CA ASP A 22 9.12 -1.89 -4.05
C ASP A 22 8.46 -2.12 -5.42
N ARG A 23 7.91 -3.32 -5.61
CA ARG A 23 7.22 -3.68 -6.85
C ARG A 23 6.00 -2.80 -7.09
N PHE A 24 5.27 -2.42 -6.04
CA PHE A 24 4.13 -1.50 -6.13
C PHE A 24 4.50 -0.15 -6.74
N TYR A 25 5.58 0.48 -6.28
CA TYR A 25 6.03 1.76 -6.84
C TYR A 25 6.76 1.60 -8.18
N ASP A 26 7.43 0.48 -8.44
CA ASP A 26 8.01 0.18 -9.75
C ASP A 26 6.92 0.09 -10.81
N LEU A 27 5.85 -0.66 -10.53
CA LEU A 27 4.69 -0.77 -11.41
C LEU A 27 4.09 0.62 -11.67
N MET A 28 3.84 1.38 -10.61
CA MET A 28 3.29 2.74 -10.73
C MET A 28 4.14 3.65 -11.62
N GLU A 29 5.46 3.53 -11.56
CA GLU A 29 6.39 4.34 -12.34
C GLU A 29 6.51 3.88 -13.80
N LEU A 30 6.55 2.56 -14.03
CA LEU A 30 6.91 1.95 -15.31
C LEU A 30 5.71 1.68 -16.23
N GLU A 31 4.55 1.36 -15.66
CA GLU A 31 3.40 0.93 -16.45
C GLU A 31 2.51 2.12 -16.86
N PRO A 32 2.20 2.28 -18.17
CA PRO A 32 1.36 3.38 -18.66
C PRO A 32 -0.03 3.44 -18.02
N GLU A 33 -0.56 2.30 -17.57
CA GLU A 33 -1.87 2.19 -16.92
C GLU A 33 -1.94 2.97 -15.59
N PHE A 34 -0.80 3.22 -14.93
CA PHE A 34 -0.72 3.94 -13.67
C PHE A 34 -0.20 5.38 -13.80
N ALA A 35 -0.10 5.89 -15.04
CA ALA A 35 0.42 7.24 -15.30
C ALA A 35 -0.36 8.34 -14.55
N GLY A 36 -1.67 8.16 -14.35
CA GLY A 36 -2.52 9.11 -13.64
C GLY A 36 -2.15 9.22 -12.17
N ILE A 37 -2.12 8.08 -11.45
CA ILE A 37 -1.73 8.07 -10.03
C ILE A 37 -0.24 8.38 -9.83
N HIS A 38 0.63 7.98 -10.76
CA HIS A 38 2.04 8.33 -10.72
C HIS A 38 2.26 9.84 -10.78
N ALA A 39 1.46 10.57 -11.58
CA ALA A 39 1.55 12.03 -11.66
C ALA A 39 1.22 12.73 -10.33
N MET A 40 0.53 12.06 -9.40
CA MET A 40 0.21 12.59 -8.06
C MET A 40 1.31 12.35 -7.03
N HIS A 41 2.32 11.53 -7.35
CA HIS A 41 3.41 11.21 -6.45
C HIS A 41 4.64 12.09 -6.71
N PRO A 42 5.44 12.40 -5.67
CA PRO A 42 6.72 13.09 -5.84
C PRO A 42 7.68 12.32 -6.75
N LYS A 43 8.55 13.04 -7.44
CA LYS A 43 9.63 12.49 -8.27
C LYS A 43 10.97 12.99 -7.74
N PRO A 44 11.85 12.13 -7.22
CA PRO A 44 11.70 10.68 -7.05
C PRO A 44 10.69 10.30 -5.95
N ASN A 45 10.16 9.06 -6.00
CA ASN A 45 9.12 8.56 -5.10
C ASN A 45 9.67 7.85 -3.83
N ASP A 46 10.98 7.87 -3.59
CA ASP A 46 11.66 7.17 -2.49
C ASP A 46 11.04 7.43 -1.11
N SER A 47 10.66 8.69 -0.84
CA SER A 47 10.02 9.02 0.45
C SER A 47 8.64 8.39 0.59
N SER A 48 7.88 8.25 -0.49
CA SER A 48 6.56 7.61 -0.50
C SER A 48 6.68 6.10 -0.33
N ARG A 49 7.70 5.50 -0.96
CA ARG A 49 8.09 4.10 -0.81
C ARG A 49 8.44 3.75 0.64
N GLU A 50 9.34 4.51 1.25
CA GLU A 50 9.74 4.30 2.64
C GLU A 50 8.55 4.47 3.61
N LYS A 51 7.70 5.48 3.40
CA LYS A 51 6.51 5.70 4.22
C LYS A 51 5.49 4.58 4.11
N LEU A 52 5.26 4.04 2.90
CA LEU A 52 4.32 2.93 2.72
C LEU A 52 4.85 1.65 3.40
N PHE A 53 6.14 1.35 3.26
CA PHE A 53 6.79 0.25 3.97
C PHE A 53 6.60 0.37 5.48
N MET A 54 6.98 1.51 6.07
CA MET A 54 6.84 1.73 7.51
C MET A 54 5.39 1.64 7.98
N PHE A 55 4.44 2.14 7.17
CA PHE A 55 3.02 2.07 7.48
C PHE A 55 2.52 0.62 7.47
N LEU A 56 2.83 -0.13 6.41
CA LEU A 56 2.39 -1.53 6.30
C LEU A 56 3.07 -2.44 7.33
N SER A 57 4.31 -2.13 7.74
CA SER A 57 5.00 -2.87 8.82
C SER A 57 4.14 -2.91 10.08
N GLY A 58 3.76 -1.74 10.61
CA GLY A 58 2.89 -1.68 11.79
C GLY A 58 1.47 -2.17 11.52
N TRP A 59 0.89 -1.82 10.36
CA TRP A 59 -0.48 -2.23 10.00
C TRP A 59 -0.65 -3.76 9.94
N MET A 60 0.38 -4.50 9.52
CA MET A 60 0.39 -5.96 9.45
C MET A 60 0.76 -6.64 10.79
N GLY A 61 1.01 -5.87 11.85
CA GLY A 61 1.40 -6.37 13.17
C GLY A 61 2.91 -6.59 13.36
N GLY A 62 3.74 -6.05 12.47
CA GLY A 62 5.19 -5.94 12.66
C GLY A 62 5.58 -4.70 13.49
N PRO A 63 6.84 -4.24 13.41
CA PRO A 63 7.28 -3.04 14.11
C PRO A 63 6.50 -1.78 13.69
N ASP A 64 6.16 -0.93 14.66
CA ASP A 64 5.34 0.30 14.49
C ASP A 64 6.13 1.50 13.92
N LEU A 65 6.97 1.25 12.90
CA LEU A 65 7.94 2.20 12.35
C LEU A 65 7.32 3.54 11.94
N PHE A 66 6.12 3.52 11.37
CA PHE A 66 5.44 4.75 10.96
C PHE A 66 5.02 5.59 12.17
N ILE A 67 4.50 4.95 13.21
CA ILE A 67 4.02 5.64 14.41
C ILE A 67 5.19 6.21 15.20
N GLU A 68 6.26 5.44 15.35
CA GLU A 68 7.49 5.89 16.02
C GLU A 68 8.06 7.16 15.36
N ARG A 69 7.99 7.26 14.03
CA ARG A 69 8.59 8.37 13.27
C ARG A 69 7.65 9.53 12.99
N TYR A 70 6.36 9.27 12.76
CA TYR A 70 5.38 10.27 12.27
C TYR A 70 4.14 10.42 13.15
N GLY A 71 4.04 9.64 14.23
CA GLY A 71 2.87 9.56 15.09
C GLY A 71 1.69 8.86 14.42
N HIS A 72 0.50 9.07 14.98
CA HIS A 72 -0.72 8.41 14.52
C HIS A 72 -0.92 8.56 12.99
N PRO A 73 -1.28 7.48 12.26
CA PRO A 73 -1.35 7.50 10.79
C PRO A 73 -2.25 8.60 10.23
N ARG A 74 -3.46 8.76 10.79
CA ARG A 74 -4.46 9.77 10.36
C ARG A 74 -4.58 9.83 8.83
N LEU A 75 -4.67 8.66 8.18
CA LEU A 75 -4.50 8.50 6.73
C LEU A 75 -5.37 9.48 5.94
N ARG A 76 -6.68 9.54 6.23
CA ARG A 76 -7.60 10.44 5.50
C ARG A 76 -7.14 11.89 5.58
N ALA A 77 -6.75 12.38 6.75
CA ALA A 77 -6.27 13.76 6.90
C ALA A 77 -4.99 14.03 6.08
N ARG A 78 -4.10 13.04 5.97
CA ARG A 78 -2.89 13.13 5.14
C ARG A 78 -3.17 13.04 3.63
N HIS A 79 -4.30 12.45 3.24
CA HIS A 79 -4.71 12.32 1.84
C HIS A 79 -5.67 13.44 1.36
N LEU A 80 -6.28 14.21 2.27
CA LEU A 80 -7.14 15.37 1.94
C LEU A 80 -6.51 16.42 1.00
N PRO A 81 -5.21 16.71 1.04
CA PRO A 81 -4.60 17.66 0.10
C PRO A 81 -4.59 17.20 -1.36
N PHE A 82 -4.84 15.93 -1.64
CA PHE A 82 -4.81 15.36 -2.99
C PHE A 82 -6.23 15.06 -3.47
N ALA A 83 -6.53 15.35 -4.74
CA ALA A 83 -7.83 15.07 -5.32
C ALA A 83 -7.93 13.60 -5.73
N ILE A 84 -8.53 12.76 -4.88
CA ILE A 84 -8.63 11.31 -5.07
C ILE A 84 -10.08 10.95 -5.44
N GLY A 85 -10.29 10.59 -6.72
CA GLY A 85 -11.55 10.08 -7.25
C GLY A 85 -11.52 8.55 -7.43
N THR A 86 -12.49 8.03 -8.20
CA THR A 86 -12.57 6.58 -8.51
C THR A 86 -11.34 6.10 -9.28
N SER A 87 -10.87 6.86 -10.28
CA SER A 87 -9.74 6.47 -11.12
C SER A 87 -8.45 6.28 -10.32
N GLU A 88 -8.14 7.22 -9.42
CA GLU A 88 -6.93 7.18 -8.60
C GLU A 88 -6.98 6.02 -7.61
N ARG A 89 -8.14 5.78 -6.98
CA ARG A 89 -8.35 4.61 -6.11
C ARG A 89 -8.10 3.31 -6.87
N ASP A 90 -8.67 3.17 -8.07
CA ASP A 90 -8.61 1.93 -8.84
C ASP A 90 -7.21 1.66 -9.38
N GLN A 91 -6.49 2.70 -9.82
CA GLN A 91 -5.09 2.58 -10.21
C GLN A 91 -4.23 2.14 -9.01
N TRP A 92 -4.43 2.71 -7.82
CA TRP A 92 -3.70 2.32 -6.61
C TRP A 92 -3.94 0.84 -6.27
N LEU A 93 -5.22 0.42 -6.25
CA LEU A 93 -5.59 -0.96 -5.92
C LEU A 93 -5.07 -1.95 -6.95
N ARG A 94 -5.13 -1.61 -8.24
CA ARG A 94 -4.61 -2.46 -9.32
C ARG A 94 -3.09 -2.61 -9.24
N ALA A 95 -2.35 -1.53 -9.01
CA ALA A 95 -0.90 -1.60 -8.80
C ALA A 95 -0.55 -2.50 -7.61
N MET A 96 -1.29 -2.41 -6.50
CA MET A 96 -1.09 -3.30 -5.34
C MET A 96 -1.43 -4.76 -5.65
N ALA A 97 -2.50 -5.01 -6.40
CA ALA A 97 -2.88 -6.36 -6.82
C ALA A 97 -1.83 -7.01 -7.72
N TRP A 98 -1.31 -6.28 -8.71
CA TRP A 98 -0.23 -6.73 -9.59
C TRP A 98 1.08 -6.92 -8.82
N ALA A 99 1.41 -6.03 -7.89
CA ALA A 99 2.60 -6.20 -7.05
C ALA A 99 2.54 -7.49 -6.22
N MET A 100 1.39 -7.81 -5.63
CA MET A 100 1.22 -9.08 -4.91
C MET A 100 1.32 -10.30 -5.84
N GLU A 101 0.82 -10.20 -7.06
CA GLU A 101 0.93 -11.25 -8.07
C GLU A 101 2.37 -11.48 -8.52
N ASP A 102 3.08 -10.41 -8.88
CA ASP A 102 4.44 -10.45 -9.41
C ASP A 102 5.43 -11.03 -8.41
N ILE A 103 5.26 -10.73 -7.13
CA ILE A 103 6.12 -11.31 -6.11
C ILE A 103 5.78 -12.78 -5.86
N GLY A 104 4.59 -13.26 -6.24
CA GLY A 104 4.13 -14.63 -6.03
C GLY A 104 3.45 -14.84 -4.69
N MET A 105 2.62 -13.89 -4.25
CA MET A 105 1.83 -14.03 -3.04
C MET A 105 0.68 -15.04 -3.25
N ASP A 106 0.41 -15.85 -2.22
CA ASP A 106 -0.71 -16.80 -2.22
C ASP A 106 -2.06 -16.12 -2.50
N ASP A 107 -2.91 -16.78 -3.27
CA ASP A 107 -4.18 -16.22 -3.75
C ASP A 107 -5.18 -15.94 -2.63
N GLU A 108 -5.26 -16.80 -1.62
CA GLU A 108 -6.17 -16.59 -0.48
C GLU A 108 -5.72 -15.36 0.33
N LEU A 109 -4.41 -15.24 0.54
CA LEU A 109 -3.82 -14.08 1.20
C LEU A 109 -4.03 -12.79 0.40
N ARG A 110 -3.81 -12.85 -0.92
CA ARG A 110 -4.02 -11.73 -1.85
C ARG A 110 -5.47 -11.24 -1.81
N LEU A 111 -6.44 -12.15 -1.85
CA LEU A 111 -7.86 -11.81 -1.75
C LEU A 111 -8.20 -11.11 -0.43
N ARG A 112 -7.70 -11.63 0.70
CA ARG A 112 -7.93 -11.06 2.03
C ARG A 112 -7.31 -9.66 2.17
N LEU A 113 -6.10 -9.47 1.65
CA LEU A 113 -5.42 -8.17 1.63
C LEU A 113 -6.16 -7.18 0.74
N MET A 114 -6.57 -7.59 -0.46
CA MET A 114 -7.30 -6.72 -1.39
C MET A 114 -8.63 -6.23 -0.81
N GLN A 115 -9.36 -7.06 -0.05
CA GLN A 115 -10.58 -6.61 0.63
C GLN A 115 -10.28 -5.51 1.67
N SER A 116 -9.20 -5.67 2.43
CA SER A 116 -8.80 -4.70 3.47
C SER A 116 -8.29 -3.39 2.84
N PHE A 117 -7.49 -3.50 1.78
CA PHE A 117 -7.00 -2.36 1.03
C PHE A 117 -8.12 -1.61 0.32
N TYR A 118 -9.10 -2.31 -0.27
CA TYR A 118 -10.25 -1.67 -0.92
C TYR A 118 -11.01 -0.77 0.06
N GLN A 119 -11.33 -1.27 1.26
CA GLN A 119 -12.05 -0.47 2.27
C GLN A 119 -11.28 0.80 2.65
N THR A 120 -9.96 0.68 2.82
CA THR A 120 -9.10 1.82 3.17
C THR A 120 -9.00 2.81 2.01
N ALA A 121 -8.75 2.32 0.80
CA ALA A 121 -8.58 3.15 -0.39
C ALA A 121 -9.88 3.88 -0.77
N ASP A 122 -11.03 3.20 -0.68
CA ASP A 122 -12.33 3.84 -0.92
C ASP A 122 -12.64 4.90 0.14
N TRP A 123 -12.27 4.65 1.41
CA TRP A 123 -12.34 5.67 2.46
C TRP A 123 -11.37 6.84 2.26
N MET A 124 -10.34 6.74 1.42
CA MET A 124 -9.45 7.87 1.09
C MET A 124 -10.05 8.83 0.06
N ARG A 125 -11.03 8.39 -0.75
CA ARG A 125 -11.64 9.23 -1.77
C ARG A 125 -12.22 10.51 -1.18
N ASN A 126 -12.00 11.60 -1.89
CA ASN A 126 -12.40 12.95 -1.47
C ASN A 126 -12.85 13.85 -2.63
N LYS A 127 -12.87 13.30 -3.85
CA LYS A 127 -13.38 13.94 -5.07
C LYS A 127 -14.54 13.11 -5.61
N ALA A 128 -15.63 13.78 -5.98
CA ALA A 128 -16.71 13.15 -6.73
C ALA A 128 -16.27 12.87 -8.18
N ASP A 129 -16.87 11.87 -8.80
CA ASP A 129 -16.57 11.47 -10.18
C ASP A 129 -17.18 12.46 -11.19
#